data_AF-A0A5N5TFZ9-F1
#
_entry.id   AF-A0A5N5TFZ9-F1
#
_cell.length_a   1.000
_cell.length_b   1.000
_cell.length_c   1.000
_cell.angle_alpha   90.00
_cell.angle_beta   90.00
_cell.angle_gamma   90.00
#
_symmetry.space_group_name_H-M   'P 1'
#
loop_
_entity.id
_entity.type
_entity.pdbx_description
1 polymer ?
#
loop_
_entity_poly.entity_id
_entity_poly.type
_entity_poly.pdbx_seq_one_letter_code
_entity_poly.pdbx_strand_id
1 'polypeptide(L)'
;MLFFGLRLEPRVWGDCSVTCGLGVQFRKFDCKQKISPEKEILLTQEECGTQEPALPRAQEICDMGSCAIDTWFFSKWDEICKGPCGYGTQTRRLHCSSEGDADGDDTYSCPKKEKPEEVPVLILE
;
A
#
# COMPACT_ATOMS: atom_id res chain seq x y z
N MET A 1 46.87 2.97 -5.75
CA MET A 1 45.90 2.53 -4.72
C MET A 1 44.55 2.41 -5.41
N LEU A 2 43.98 1.21 -5.50
CA LEU A 2 42.66 1.04 -6.09
C LEU A 2 41.65 1.57 -5.07
N PHE A 3 41.02 2.71 -5.37
CA PHE A 3 39.85 3.15 -4.62
C PHE A 3 38.73 2.19 -4.95
N PHE A 4 38.51 1.21 -4.08
CA PHE A 4 37.34 0.36 -4.19
C PHE A 4 36.14 1.13 -3.62
N GLY A 5 35.45 1.86 -4.50
CA GLY A 5 34.34 2.73 -4.13
C GLY A 5 33.11 1.97 -3.67
N LEU A 6 32.27 2.67 -2.88
CA LEU A 6 30.92 2.25 -2.55
C LEU A 6 30.00 2.46 -3.76
N ARG A 7 29.15 1.49 -4.03
CA ARG A 7 28.14 1.50 -5.09
C ARG A 7 26.77 1.27 -4.48
N LEU A 8 25.84 2.19 -4.70
CA LEU A 8 24.43 2.05 -4.33
C LEU A 8 23.65 1.49 -5.52
N GLU A 9 22.98 0.37 -5.31
CA GLU A 9 22.11 -0.25 -6.32
C GLU A 9 20.65 -0.21 -5.86
N PRO A 10 19.72 0.34 -6.65
CA PRO A 10 18.31 0.36 -6.27
C PRO A 10 17.76 -1.06 -6.23
N ARG A 11 17.05 -1.39 -5.16
CA ARG A 11 16.20 -2.58 -5.11
C ARG A 11 14.93 -2.35 -5.93
N VAL A 12 14.15 -3.42 -6.08
CA VAL A 12 12.79 -3.34 -6.64
C VAL A 12 11.94 -2.37 -5.83
N TRP A 13 10.98 -1.74 -6.50
CA TRP A 13 9.97 -0.93 -5.86
C TRP A 13 9.14 -1.78 -4.90
N GLY A 14 8.81 -1.21 -3.74
CA GLY A 14 7.77 -1.74 -2.88
C GLY A 14 6.39 -1.45 -3.45
N ASP A 15 5.37 -1.88 -2.72
CA ASP A 15 3.98 -1.64 -3.12
C ASP A 15 3.66 -0.15 -3.19
N CYS A 16 2.76 0.20 -4.11
CA CYS A 16 2.19 1.54 -4.19
C CYS A 16 1.37 1.83 -2.93
N SER A 17 1.39 3.07 -2.45
CA SER A 17 0.61 3.49 -1.28
C SER A 17 -0.91 3.38 -1.47
N VAL A 18 -1.35 3.23 -2.72
CA VAL A 18 -2.75 3.10 -3.12
C VAL A 18 -2.93 1.85 -3.98
N THR A 19 -4.16 1.36 -4.07
CA THR A 19 -4.53 0.25 -4.96
C THR A 19 -5.25 0.71 -6.23
N CYS A 20 -5.59 2.00 -6.31
CA CYS A 20 -6.13 2.72 -7.47
C CYS A 20 -5.75 4.20 -7.32
N GLY A 21 -5.73 4.94 -8.42
CA GLY A 21 -5.37 6.33 -8.49
C GLY A 21 -3.86 6.57 -8.44
N LEU A 22 -3.48 7.83 -8.21
CA LEU A 22 -2.10 8.23 -8.04
C LEU A 22 -1.68 8.03 -6.58
N GLY A 23 -0.55 7.36 -6.39
CA GLY A 23 0.07 7.18 -5.08
C GLY A 23 1.57 7.34 -5.14
N VAL A 24 2.23 6.85 -4.09
CA VAL A 24 3.67 6.92 -3.93
C VAL A 24 4.19 5.53 -3.60
N GLN A 25 5.28 5.12 -4.26
CA GLN A 25 6.02 3.91 -3.93
C GLN A 25 7.43 4.25 -3.49
N PHE A 26 7.99 3.39 -2.64
CA PHE A 26 9.33 3.55 -2.07
C PHE A 26 10.20 2.34 -2.41
N ARG A 27 11.50 2.55 -2.56
CA ARG A 27 12.49 1.46 -2.68
C ARG A 27 13.68 1.71 -1.80
N LYS A 28 14.34 0.63 -1.41
CA LYS A 28 15.61 0.65 -0.71
C LYS A 28 16.77 0.56 -1.70
N PHE A 29 17.98 0.78 -1.21
CA PHE A 29 19.21 0.61 -1.97
C PHE A 29 20.11 -0.42 -1.30
N ASP A 30 20.72 -1.27 -2.10
CA ASP A 30 21.81 -2.13 -1.68
C ASP A 30 23.12 -1.37 -1.75
N CYS A 31 23.82 -1.34 -0.62
CA CYS A 31 25.13 -0.75 -0.52
C CYS A 31 26.19 -1.81 -0.72
N LYS A 32 26.87 -1.76 -1.85
CA LYS A 32 27.88 -2.73 -2.22
C LYS A 32 29.26 -2.08 -2.20
N GLN A 33 30.20 -2.74 -1.53
CA GLN A 33 31.59 -2.32 -1.50
C GLN A 33 32.41 -3.27 -2.35
N LYS A 34 33.14 -2.71 -3.31
CA LYS A 34 34.15 -3.46 -4.04
C LYS A 34 35.31 -3.74 -3.08
N ILE A 35 35.82 -4.97 -3.04
CA ILE A 35 36.98 -5.34 -2.20
C ILE A 35 38.17 -5.75 -3.07
N SER A 36 37.89 -6.24 -4.27
CA SER A 36 38.89 -6.53 -5.30
C SER A 36 38.26 -6.32 -6.68
N PRO A 37 39.03 -6.37 -7.79
CA PRO A 37 38.47 -6.27 -9.15
C PRO A 37 37.31 -7.23 -9.42
N GLU A 38 37.35 -8.41 -8.80
CA GLU A 38 36.40 -9.52 -9.02
C GLU A 38 35.46 -9.78 -7.83
N LYS A 39 35.66 -9.10 -6.69
CA LYS A 39 34.87 -9.34 -5.46
C LYS A 39 34.20 -8.06 -4.98
N GLU A 40 32.90 -8.19 -4.75
CA GLU A 40 32.03 -7.16 -4.18
C GLU A 40 31.23 -7.78 -3.03
N ILE A 41 31.03 -7.02 -1.96
CA ILE A 41 30.27 -7.46 -0.77
C ILE A 41 29.10 -6.52 -0.53
N LEU A 42 27.99 -7.05 -0.03
CA LEU A 42 26.87 -6.26 0.46
C LEU A 42 27.17 -5.82 1.89
N LEU A 43 27.04 -4.53 2.16
CA LEU A 43 27.23 -3.93 3.46
C LEU A 43 25.91 -3.83 4.23
N THR A 44 26.02 -3.84 5.55
CA THR A 44 24.93 -3.47 6.45
C THR A 44 24.69 -1.95 6.43
N GLN A 45 23.58 -1.53 7.04
CA GLN A 45 23.20 -0.12 7.09
C GLN A 45 24.23 0.72 7.86
N GLU A 46 24.75 0.16 8.95
CA GLU A 46 25.76 0.77 9.81
C GLU A 46 27.09 0.94 9.08
N GLU A 47 27.51 -0.08 8.31
CA GLU A 47 28.75 -0.06 7.53
C GLU A 47 28.68 0.90 6.34
N CYS A 48 27.50 1.05 5.74
CA CYS A 48 27.33 1.96 4.60
C CYS A 48 27.39 3.44 5.00
N GLY A 49 27.11 3.77 6.28
CA GLY A 49 27.16 5.15 6.80
C GLY A 49 26.17 6.12 6.12
N THR A 50 25.29 5.63 5.25
CA THR A 50 24.33 6.43 4.52
C THR A 50 23.06 6.60 5.35
N GLN A 51 22.61 7.84 5.52
CA GLN A 51 21.23 8.11 5.92
C GLN A 51 20.32 7.67 4.75
N GLU A 52 19.82 6.44 4.83
CA GLU A 52 19.01 5.73 3.84
C GLU A 52 17.83 6.52 3.20
N PRO A 53 17.15 7.50 3.84
CA PRO A 53 15.92 8.04 3.26
C PRO A 53 16.07 9.28 2.37
N ALA A 54 17.25 9.90 2.27
CA ALA A 54 17.37 11.22 1.61
C ALA A 54 17.69 11.18 0.10
N LEU A 55 17.69 10.01 -0.53
CA LEU A 55 17.90 9.91 -1.98
C LEU A 55 16.58 10.23 -2.70
N PRO A 56 16.49 11.29 -3.53
CA PRO A 56 15.27 11.61 -4.28
C PRO A 56 14.82 10.49 -5.23
N ARG A 57 15.69 9.51 -5.51
CA ARG A 57 15.41 8.31 -6.31
C ARG A 57 14.83 7.14 -5.50
N ALA A 58 14.65 7.30 -4.19
CA ALA A 58 14.04 6.30 -3.29
C ALA A 58 12.51 6.34 -3.28
N GLN A 59 11.93 7.38 -3.89
CA GLN A 59 10.49 7.63 -3.95
C GLN A 59 10.08 7.95 -5.38
N GLU A 60 8.95 7.42 -5.83
CA GLU A 60 8.36 7.71 -7.14
C GLU A 60 6.83 7.71 -7.06
N ILE A 61 6.18 8.44 -7.98
CA ILE A 61 4.73 8.39 -8.16
C ILE A 61 4.38 7.09 -8.88
N CYS A 62 3.43 6.35 -8.34
CA CYS A 62 2.83 5.18 -8.99
C CYS A 62 1.40 5.52 -9.41
N ASP A 63 1.01 5.07 -10.61
CA ASP A 63 -0.34 5.18 -11.13
C ASP A 63 -0.96 3.78 -11.18
N MET A 64 -1.98 3.57 -10.35
CA MET A 64 -2.70 2.30 -10.24
C MET A 64 -3.99 2.28 -11.07
N GLY A 65 -4.14 3.22 -12.00
CA GLY A 65 -5.33 3.38 -12.85
C GLY A 65 -6.48 4.08 -12.13
N SER A 66 -7.60 4.33 -12.81
CA SER A 66 -8.73 5.03 -12.20
C SER A 66 -9.36 4.24 -11.06
N CYS A 67 -9.77 4.92 -9.99
CA CYS A 67 -10.58 4.32 -8.94
C CYS A 67 -12.02 4.07 -9.44
N ALA A 68 -12.64 3.00 -8.94
CA ALA A 68 -14.06 2.77 -9.17
C ALA A 68 -14.87 3.84 -8.43
N ILE A 69 -15.52 4.72 -9.19
CA ILE A 69 -16.44 5.75 -8.70
C ILE A 69 -17.87 5.17 -8.78
N ASP A 70 -18.77 5.67 -7.94
CA ASP A 70 -20.19 5.31 -7.90
C ASP A 70 -20.43 3.80 -7.68
N THR A 71 -19.49 3.12 -7.03
CA THR A 71 -19.56 1.68 -6.81
C THR A 71 -19.66 1.36 -5.32
N TRP A 72 -20.41 0.30 -4.99
CA TRP A 72 -20.51 -0.21 -3.63
C TRP A 72 -19.32 -1.12 -3.29
N PHE A 73 -18.66 -0.85 -2.17
CA PHE A 73 -17.57 -1.68 -1.66
C PHE A 73 -17.78 -2.01 -0.19
N PHE A 74 -17.24 -3.15 0.24
CA PHE A 74 -17.25 -3.52 1.65
C PHE A 74 -16.03 -2.94 2.37
N SER A 75 -16.21 -2.46 3.60
CA SER A 75 -15.11 -2.14 4.49
C SER A 75 -14.30 -3.40 4.84
N LYS A 76 -13.17 -3.18 5.50
CA LYS A 76 -12.54 -4.24 6.29
C LYS A 76 -13.52 -4.79 7.32
N TRP A 77 -13.33 -6.06 7.69
CA TRP A 77 -14.03 -6.68 8.80
C TRP A 77 -13.74 -5.93 10.10
N ASP A 78 -14.74 -5.86 10.97
CA ASP A 78 -14.58 -5.29 12.30
C ASP A 78 -13.48 -6.07 13.04
N GLU A 79 -12.46 -5.35 13.54
CA GLU A 79 -11.32 -5.97 14.24
C GLU A 79 -11.76 -6.66 15.53
N ILE A 80 -12.85 -6.17 16.15
CA ILE A 80 -13.43 -6.74 17.37
C ILE A 80 -14.48 -7.78 16.97
N CYS A 81 -14.19 -9.05 17.27
CA CYS A 81 -15.17 -10.12 17.20
C CYS A 81 -16.23 -9.93 18.31
N LYS A 82 -17.51 -9.95 17.94
CA LYS A 82 -18.62 -9.93 18.90
C LYS A 82 -19.01 -11.36 19.24
N GLY A 83 -18.87 -11.75 20.49
CA GLY A 83 -19.27 -13.09 20.97
C GLY A 83 -18.35 -13.62 22.08
N PRO A 84 -18.71 -14.76 22.69
CA PRO A 84 -17.84 -15.46 23.63
C PRO A 84 -16.58 -16.03 22.95
N CYS A 85 -15.52 -16.29 23.72
CA CYS A 85 -14.33 -16.94 23.17
C CYS A 85 -14.69 -18.33 22.61
N GLY A 86 -14.32 -18.60 21.36
CA GLY A 86 -14.63 -19.85 20.65
C GLY A 86 -15.86 -19.79 19.74
N TYR A 87 -16.70 -18.76 19.83
CA TYR A 87 -17.79 -18.54 18.88
C TYR A 87 -18.05 -17.05 18.73
N GLY A 88 -18.03 -16.50 17.51
CA GLY A 88 -18.33 -15.09 17.37
C GLY A 88 -18.62 -14.64 15.96
N THR A 89 -19.13 -13.43 15.87
CA THR A 89 -19.51 -12.80 14.60
C THR A 89 -18.65 -11.59 14.33
N GLN A 90 -18.16 -11.50 13.10
CA GLN A 90 -17.61 -10.27 12.55
C GLN A 90 -18.60 -9.69 11.54
N THR A 91 -18.80 -8.38 11.61
CA THR A 91 -19.54 -7.60 10.63
C THR A 91 -18.58 -6.71 9.87
N ARG A 92 -18.93 -6.31 8.66
CA ARG A 92 -18.25 -5.24 7.91
C ARG A 92 -19.29 -4.27 7.40
N ARG A 93 -18.93 -3.06 6.99
CA ARG A 93 -19.90 -2.08 6.49
C ARG A 93 -19.87 -2.03 4.97
N LEU A 94 -20.96 -1.57 4.38
CA LEU A 94 -21.04 -1.26 2.96
C LEU A 94 -20.86 0.25 2.77
N HIS A 95 -19.96 0.64 1.88
CA HIS A 95 -19.63 2.02 1.56
C HIS A 95 -19.87 2.31 0.08
N CYS A 96 -20.28 3.53 -0.23
CA CYS A 96 -20.40 4.04 -1.58
C CYS A 96 -19.19 4.93 -1.88
N SER A 97 -18.49 4.69 -2.99
CA SER A 97 -17.39 5.55 -3.43
C SER A 97 -17.94 6.75 -4.19
N SER A 98 -18.42 7.77 -3.48
CA SER A 98 -18.69 9.08 -4.08
C SER A 98 -17.43 9.95 -3.99
N GLU A 99 -17.03 10.60 -5.07
CA GLU A 99 -16.18 11.79 -4.92
C GLU A 99 -17.01 12.88 -4.22
N GLY A 100 -16.45 13.47 -3.16
CA GLY A 100 -17.17 14.44 -2.37
C GLY A 100 -17.33 15.76 -3.12
N ASP A 101 -18.54 16.04 -3.60
CA ASP A 101 -19.10 17.38 -3.63
C ASP A 101 -20.58 17.29 -3.22
N ALA A 102 -20.87 17.81 -2.02
CA ALA A 102 -22.21 17.99 -1.51
C ALA A 102 -22.87 19.21 -2.16
N ASP A 103 -23.04 19.19 -3.48
CA ASP A 103 -24.00 20.07 -4.15
C ASP A 103 -25.19 19.20 -4.56
N GLY A 104 -26.33 19.44 -3.92
CA GLY A 104 -27.51 18.58 -3.90
C GLY A 104 -28.22 18.47 -5.25
N ASP A 105 -27.59 17.83 -6.22
CA ASP A 105 -28.22 17.31 -7.43
C ASP A 105 -28.24 15.78 -7.37
N ASP A 106 -29.45 15.21 -7.36
CA ASP A 106 -29.79 13.81 -7.05
C ASP A 106 -29.44 12.83 -8.18
N THR A 107 -28.30 13.04 -8.87
CA THR A 107 -28.03 12.30 -10.11
C THR A 107 -26.86 11.34 -10.05
N TYR A 108 -25.90 11.45 -9.13
CA TYR A 108 -24.86 10.42 -8.95
C TYR A 108 -24.48 10.19 -7.48
N SER A 109 -25.23 9.30 -6.86
CA SER A 109 -24.88 8.58 -5.64
C SER A 109 -25.13 7.10 -5.93
N CYS A 110 -24.17 6.22 -5.60
CA CYS A 110 -24.06 4.84 -6.08
C CYS A 110 -25.40 4.12 -6.40
N PRO A 111 -25.48 3.33 -7.49
CA PRO A 111 -26.71 2.72 -7.95
C PRO A 111 -27.42 1.96 -6.84
N LYS A 112 -28.62 2.42 -6.45
CA LYS A 112 -29.42 1.78 -5.38
C LYS A 112 -29.74 0.31 -5.72
N LYS A 113 -29.85 0.00 -7.01
CA LYS A 113 -30.11 -1.35 -7.53
C LYS A 113 -28.95 -2.33 -7.28
N GLU A 114 -27.72 -1.82 -7.16
CA GLU A 114 -26.52 -2.64 -6.96
C GLU A 114 -26.10 -2.70 -5.49
N LYS A 115 -26.79 -1.99 -4.60
CA LYS A 115 -26.58 -2.06 -3.17
C LYS A 115 -26.90 -3.48 -2.68
N PRO A 116 -25.94 -4.22 -2.09
CA PRO A 116 -26.24 -5.49 -1.44
C PRO A 116 -27.35 -5.34 -0.40
N GLU A 117 -28.39 -6.19 -0.50
CA GLU A 117 -29.54 -6.18 0.42
C GLU A 117 -29.14 -6.60 1.85
N GLU A 118 -28.08 -7.40 1.97
CA GLU A 118 -27.56 -7.86 3.26
C GLU A 118 -26.06 -7.61 3.40
N VAL A 119 -25.70 -7.12 4.58
CA VAL A 119 -24.30 -6.98 4.99
C VAL A 119 -23.81 -8.35 5.45
N PRO A 120 -22.73 -8.89 4.88
CA PRO A 120 -22.26 -10.22 5.22
C PRO A 120 -21.78 -10.27 6.67
N VAL A 121 -22.10 -11.37 7.33
CA VAL A 121 -21.67 -11.72 8.69
C VAL A 121 -20.78 -12.96 8.58
N LEU A 122 -19.56 -12.90 9.12
CA LEU A 122 -18.73 -14.09 9.27
C LEU A 122 -18.98 -14.70 10.64
N ILE A 123 -19.29 -16.00 10.65
CA ILE A 123 -19.37 -16.82 11.86
C ILE A 123 -18.00 -17.49 12.04
N LEU A 124 -17.38 -17.25 13.18
CA LEU A 124 -16.15 -17.90 13.61
C LEU A 124 -16.54 -19.00 14.60
N GLU A 125 -16.12 -20.23 14.32
CA GLU A 125 -16.27 -21.44 15.17
C GLU A 125 -14.95 -21.82 15.85
#